data_AF-A0A966BF21-F1
#
_entry.id   AF-A0A966BF21-F1
#
_cell.length_a   1.000
_cell.length_b   1.000
_cell.length_c   1.000
_cell.angle_alpha   90.00
_cell.angle_beta   90.00
_cell.angle_gamma   90.00
#
_symmetry.space_group_name_H-M   'P 1'
#
loop_
_entity.id
_entity.type
_entity.pdbx_description
1 polymer ?
#
loop_
_entity_poly.entity_id
_entity_poly.type
_entity_poly.pdbx_seq_one_letter_code
_entity_poly.pdbx_strand_id
1 'polypeptide(L)'
;YRLAPEHPHPAPVNDAVTSYKWALDAGYDPRKIALAGDSAGGGLVAACLVALRDQQIELPAAAIMISPWLDMSSTGESMVTNEERDSSISARSMPRMRELFLGEASIDDPLASPLEANLEGLPPLLIQVGDEEVLLSDSERFAEKALAVGVDVDLRVWPEMFHVWPACVGLFQEAKDAIDEMAEFLGPKIGL
;
A
#
# COMPACT_ATOMS: atom_id res chain seq x y z
N TYR A 1 -10.67 -10.26 0.77
CA TYR A 1 -11.68 -9.18 0.79
C TYR A 1 -12.52 -9.29 -0.48
N ARG A 2 -13.71 -8.69 -0.51
CA ARG A 2 -14.60 -8.66 -1.68
C ARG A 2 -13.98 -7.88 -2.83
N LEU A 3 -14.24 -8.28 -4.07
CA LEU A 3 -13.60 -7.71 -5.26
C LEU A 3 -14.60 -6.99 -6.17
N ALA A 4 -14.08 -6.01 -6.90
CA ALA A 4 -14.77 -5.37 -8.00
C ALA A 4 -14.79 -6.27 -9.26
N PRO A 5 -15.80 -6.14 -10.15
CA PRO A 5 -16.89 -5.16 -10.09
C PRO A 5 -18.10 -5.57 -9.24
N GLU A 6 -18.15 -6.81 -8.73
CA GLU A 6 -19.28 -7.30 -7.93
C GLU A 6 -19.46 -6.50 -6.63
N HIS A 7 -18.35 -6.02 -6.08
CA HIS A 7 -18.28 -5.25 -4.86
C HIS A 7 -17.24 -4.12 -5.02
N PRO A 8 -17.61 -2.99 -5.64
CA PRO A 8 -16.71 -1.86 -5.83
C PRO A 8 -16.34 -1.20 -4.49
N HIS A 9 -15.42 -0.25 -4.56
CA HIS A 9 -15.07 0.64 -3.45
C HIS A 9 -16.35 1.22 -2.80
N PRO A 10 -16.46 1.26 -1.46
CA PRO A 10 -15.45 0.94 -0.44
C PRO A 10 -15.52 -0.48 0.13
N ALA A 11 -16.08 -1.47 -0.58
CA ALA A 11 -16.23 -2.83 -0.04
C ALA A 11 -14.90 -3.47 0.42
N PRO A 12 -13.77 -3.37 -0.31
CA PRO A 12 -12.48 -3.88 0.15
C PRO A 12 -12.00 -3.23 1.46
N VAL A 13 -12.14 -1.90 1.58
CA VAL A 13 -11.74 -1.13 2.77
C VAL A 13 -12.58 -1.56 3.98
N ASN A 14 -13.89 -1.71 3.81
CA ASN A 14 -14.78 -2.20 4.86
C ASN A 14 -14.39 -3.60 5.35
N ASP A 15 -13.99 -4.49 4.45
CA ASP A 15 -13.56 -5.84 4.80
C ASP A 15 -12.22 -5.82 5.57
N ALA A 16 -11.28 -4.96 5.17
CA ALA A 16 -10.00 -4.80 5.85
C ALA A 16 -10.19 -4.29 7.29
N VAL A 17 -11.00 -3.23 7.47
CA VAL A 17 -11.35 -2.69 8.79
C VAL A 17 -12.09 -3.74 9.63
N THR A 18 -13.02 -4.49 9.05
CA THR A 18 -13.74 -5.57 9.74
C THR A 18 -12.79 -6.67 10.22
N SER A 19 -11.82 -7.05 9.38
CA SER A 19 -10.82 -8.08 9.71
C SER A 19 -9.90 -7.62 10.82
N TYR A 20 -9.49 -6.34 10.81
CA TYR A 20 -8.67 -5.76 11.87
C TYR A 20 -9.43 -5.69 13.21
N LYS A 21 -10.68 -5.19 13.20
CA LYS A 21 -11.55 -5.17 14.40
C LYS A 21 -11.75 -6.57 14.98
N TRP A 22 -11.95 -7.57 14.11
CA TRP A 22 -12.04 -8.96 14.56
C TRP A 22 -10.78 -9.42 15.31
N ALA A 23 -9.59 -9.05 14.86
CA ALA A 23 -8.35 -9.38 15.57
C ALA A 23 -8.30 -8.71 16.95
N LEU A 24 -8.73 -7.45 17.06
CA LEU A 24 -8.82 -6.78 18.35
C LEU A 24 -9.83 -7.46 19.29
N ASP A 25 -11.01 -7.80 18.77
CA ASP A 25 -12.06 -8.48 19.53
C ASP A 25 -11.64 -9.89 19.97
N ALA A 26 -10.78 -10.56 19.19
CA ALA A 26 -10.16 -11.84 19.53
C ALA A 26 -9.04 -11.72 20.57
N GLY A 27 -8.67 -10.50 20.99
CA GLY A 27 -7.69 -10.23 22.04
C GLY A 27 -6.25 -10.12 21.56
N TYR A 28 -6.00 -9.97 20.25
CA TYR A 28 -4.66 -9.66 19.74
C TYR A 28 -4.27 -8.22 20.13
N ASP A 29 -3.08 -8.05 20.69
CA ASP A 29 -2.52 -6.73 21.04
C ASP A 29 -2.23 -5.94 19.75
N PRO A 30 -2.83 -4.75 19.53
CA PRO A 30 -2.56 -3.89 18.37
C PRO A 30 -1.06 -3.67 18.11
N ARG A 31 -0.27 -3.59 19.19
CA ARG A 31 1.19 -3.38 19.15
C ARG A 31 1.96 -4.61 18.69
N LYS A 32 1.28 -5.72 18.43
CA LYS A 32 1.83 -6.95 17.84
C LYS A 32 1.17 -7.31 16.50
N ILE A 33 0.37 -6.39 15.96
CA ILE A 33 -0.24 -6.54 14.64
C ILE A 33 0.50 -5.61 13.68
N ALA A 34 0.76 -6.09 12.47
CA ALA A 34 1.16 -5.28 11.34
C ALA A 34 0.21 -5.54 10.17
N LEU A 35 0.03 -4.54 9.30
CA LEU A 35 -0.68 -4.70 8.04
C LEU A 35 0.33 -4.76 6.90
N ALA A 36 0.11 -5.65 5.94
CA ALA A 36 0.97 -5.77 4.77
C ALA A 36 0.13 -6.05 3.52
N GLY A 37 0.54 -5.49 2.39
CA GLY A 37 -0.14 -5.69 1.12
C GLY A 37 0.67 -5.16 -0.06
N ASP A 38 0.44 -5.76 -1.22
CA ASP A 38 1.09 -5.45 -2.48
C ASP A 38 0.13 -4.81 -3.49
N SER A 39 0.62 -3.91 -4.35
CA SER A 39 -0.16 -3.31 -5.44
C SER A 39 -1.44 -2.63 -4.91
N ALA A 40 -2.62 -3.02 -5.42
CA ALA A 40 -3.93 -2.61 -4.89
C ALA A 40 -4.11 -2.98 -3.39
N GLY A 41 -3.49 -4.07 -2.93
CA GLY A 41 -3.41 -4.44 -1.52
C GLY A 41 -2.54 -3.48 -0.71
N GLY A 42 -1.48 -2.91 -1.28
CA GLY A 42 -0.68 -1.85 -0.66
C GLY A 42 -1.50 -0.56 -0.49
N GLY A 43 -2.27 -0.18 -1.52
CA GLY A 43 -3.27 0.89 -1.42
C GLY A 43 -4.33 0.61 -0.35
N LEU A 44 -4.82 -0.63 -0.29
CA LEU A 44 -5.79 -1.07 0.73
C LEU A 44 -5.23 -1.00 2.16
N VAL A 45 -3.94 -1.29 2.35
CA VAL A 45 -3.27 -1.07 3.64
C VAL A 45 -3.32 0.39 4.04
N ALA A 46 -2.94 1.31 3.15
CA ALA A 46 -3.00 2.75 3.43
C ALA A 46 -4.44 3.21 3.74
N ALA A 47 -5.41 2.81 2.92
CA ALA A 47 -6.82 3.13 3.13
C ALA A 47 -7.37 2.57 4.45
N CYS A 48 -6.99 1.34 4.81
CA CYS A 48 -7.39 0.73 6.08
C CYS A 48 -6.82 1.51 7.27
N LEU A 49 -5.53 1.88 7.24
CA LEU A 49 -4.90 2.68 8.30
C LEU A 49 -5.58 4.05 8.48
N VAL A 50 -5.86 4.75 7.38
CA VAL A 50 -6.62 6.01 7.37
C VAL A 50 -7.99 5.80 8.00
N ALA A 51 -8.74 4.78 7.56
CA ALA A 51 -10.07 4.49 8.08
C ALA A 51 -10.08 4.11 9.57
N LEU A 52 -9.07 3.37 10.05
CA LEU A 52 -8.93 2.99 11.46
C LEU A 52 -8.66 4.22 12.33
N ARG A 53 -7.71 5.06 11.91
CA ARG A 53 -7.37 6.30 12.63
C ARG A 53 -8.57 7.24 12.70
N ASP A 54 -9.26 7.45 11.60
CA ASP A 54 -10.40 8.37 11.53
C ASP A 54 -11.58 7.87 12.37
N GLN A 55 -11.70 6.54 12.56
CA GLN A 55 -12.64 5.91 13.50
C GLN A 55 -12.14 5.84 14.95
N GLN A 56 -10.96 6.41 15.25
CA GLN A 56 -10.32 6.37 16.57
C GLN A 56 -10.10 4.95 17.11
N ILE A 57 -9.84 4.00 16.21
CA ILE A 57 -9.47 2.64 16.57
C ILE A 57 -7.95 2.60 16.77
N GLU A 58 -7.49 1.87 17.79
CA GLU A 58 -6.06 1.67 18.01
C GLU A 58 -5.40 1.12 16.74
N LEU A 59 -4.30 1.74 16.31
CA LEU A 59 -3.61 1.39 15.08
C LEU A 59 -2.66 0.20 15.28
N PRO A 60 -2.34 -0.55 14.20
CA PRO A 60 -1.30 -1.58 14.24
C PRO A 60 0.07 -0.96 14.55
N ALA A 61 1.02 -1.79 14.97
CA ALA A 61 2.37 -1.36 15.30
C ALA A 61 3.14 -0.77 14.10
N ALA A 62 2.84 -1.26 12.90
CA ALA A 62 3.51 -0.88 11.66
C ALA A 62 2.71 -1.34 10.43
N ALA A 63 3.13 -0.88 9.25
CA ALA A 63 2.64 -1.43 8.00
C ALA A 63 3.73 -1.55 6.92
N ILE A 64 3.51 -2.48 6.00
CA ILE A 64 4.34 -2.71 4.81
C ILE A 64 3.48 -2.52 3.57
N MET A 65 3.99 -1.77 2.61
CA MET A 65 3.37 -1.55 1.30
C MET A 65 4.37 -1.91 0.21
N ILE A 66 4.00 -2.87 -0.64
CA ILE A 66 4.85 -3.35 -1.74
C ILE A 66 4.25 -2.83 -3.03
N SER A 67 5.00 -2.06 -3.81
CA SER A 67 4.57 -1.51 -5.09
C SER A 67 3.16 -0.87 -5.02
N PRO A 68 2.83 -0.06 -4.00
CA PRO A 68 1.44 0.30 -3.71
C PRO A 68 0.81 1.18 -4.80
N TRP A 69 -0.43 0.86 -5.16
CA TRP A 69 -1.26 1.72 -6.00
C TRP A 69 -2.06 2.68 -5.12
N LEU A 70 -1.77 3.98 -5.19
CA LEU A 70 -2.22 4.98 -4.20
C LEU A 70 -2.95 6.18 -4.82
N ASP A 71 -2.91 6.31 -6.15
CA ASP A 71 -3.53 7.40 -6.90
C ASP A 71 -4.40 6.86 -8.05
N MET A 72 -5.72 6.96 -7.89
CA MET A 72 -6.68 6.61 -8.94
C MET A 72 -6.64 7.61 -10.11
N SER A 73 -6.12 8.83 -9.92
CA SER A 73 -5.93 9.80 -10.99
C SER A 73 -4.75 9.46 -11.90
N SER A 74 -3.84 8.57 -11.46
CA SER A 74 -2.65 8.12 -12.20
C SER A 74 -1.78 9.29 -12.66
N THR A 75 -1.52 10.24 -11.76
CA THR A 75 -0.83 11.51 -12.08
C THR A 75 0.68 11.48 -11.86
N GLY A 76 1.22 10.37 -11.34
CA GLY A 76 2.66 10.19 -11.13
C GLY A 76 3.46 10.25 -12.44
N GLU A 77 4.65 10.86 -12.41
CA GLU A 77 5.53 10.97 -13.59
C GLU A 77 5.93 9.59 -14.15
N SER A 78 6.13 8.61 -13.26
CA SER A 78 6.45 7.22 -13.61
C SER A 78 5.41 6.53 -14.49
N MET A 79 4.14 6.98 -14.47
CA MET A 79 3.11 6.47 -15.38
C MET A 79 3.47 6.71 -16.85
N VAL A 80 4.35 7.67 -17.13
CA VAL A 80 4.83 7.98 -18.49
C VAL A 80 6.27 7.51 -18.67
N THR A 81 7.17 7.82 -17.74
CA THR A 81 8.60 7.56 -17.90
C THR A 81 8.96 6.08 -17.82
N ASN A 82 8.17 5.28 -17.09
CA ASN A 82 8.42 3.85 -16.90
C ASN A 82 7.48 2.94 -17.70
N GLU A 83 6.53 3.47 -18.48
CA GLU A 83 5.55 2.66 -19.24
C GLU A 83 6.19 1.61 -20.16
N GLU A 84 7.35 1.90 -20.75
CA GLU A 84 8.06 0.97 -21.63
C GLU A 84 9.12 0.13 -20.89
N ARG A 85 9.33 0.37 -19.59
CA ARG A 85 10.25 -0.37 -18.71
C ARG A 85 9.51 -1.40 -17.86
N ASP A 86 8.31 -1.06 -17.39
CA ASP A 86 7.52 -1.93 -16.54
C ASP A 86 7.06 -3.17 -17.33
N SER A 87 7.65 -4.31 -16.99
CA SER A 87 7.35 -5.59 -17.65
C SER A 87 6.10 -6.29 -17.10
N SER A 88 5.50 -5.74 -16.04
CA SER A 88 4.48 -6.42 -15.24
C SER A 88 3.11 -5.74 -15.30
N ILE A 89 3.08 -4.41 -15.21
CA ILE A 89 1.85 -3.62 -15.33
C ILE A 89 2.07 -2.47 -16.32
N SER A 90 0.97 -1.90 -16.83
CA SER A 90 1.00 -0.81 -17.81
C SER A 90 0.04 0.29 -17.39
N ALA A 91 0.48 1.54 -17.48
CA ALA A 91 -0.33 2.72 -17.26
C ALA A 91 -1.55 2.74 -18.20
N ARG A 92 -1.48 2.09 -19.37
CA ARG A 92 -2.61 1.98 -20.33
C ARG A 92 -3.76 1.14 -19.78
N SER A 93 -3.51 0.20 -18.87
CA SER A 93 -4.57 -0.63 -18.27
C SER A 93 -5.21 0.00 -17.03
N MET A 94 -4.53 0.95 -16.39
CA MET A 94 -4.97 1.60 -15.15
C MET A 94 -6.36 2.25 -15.25
N PRO A 95 -6.75 2.95 -16.33
CA PRO A 95 -8.10 3.53 -16.44
C PRO A 95 -9.22 2.49 -16.32
N ARG A 96 -9.01 1.29 -16.86
CA ARG A 96 -10.00 0.21 -16.80
C ARG A 96 -10.06 -0.41 -15.40
N MET A 97 -8.90 -0.65 -14.78
CA MET A 97 -8.83 -1.18 -13.41
C MET A 97 -9.51 -0.22 -12.42
N ARG A 98 -9.24 1.08 -12.57
CA ARG A 98 -9.88 2.14 -11.79
C ARG A 98 -11.40 2.15 -11.96
N GLU A 99 -11.90 2.10 -13.20
CA GLU A 99 -13.34 2.13 -13.48
C GLU A 99 -14.06 0.97 -12.77
N LEU A 100 -13.48 -0.23 -12.82
CA LEU A 100 -14.03 -1.39 -12.13
C LEU A 100 -14.01 -1.19 -10.61
N PHE A 101 -12.88 -0.70 -10.08
CA PHE A 101 -12.68 -0.54 -8.64
C PHE A 101 -13.57 0.56 -8.03
N LEU A 102 -13.60 1.77 -8.61
CA LEU A 102 -14.30 2.92 -8.04
C LEU A 102 -15.83 2.74 -8.03
N GLY A 103 -16.39 2.09 -9.05
CA GLY A 103 -17.84 2.10 -9.25
C GLY A 103 -18.35 3.54 -9.39
N GLU A 104 -19.14 4.00 -8.42
CA GLU A 104 -19.69 5.37 -8.39
C GLU A 104 -18.88 6.35 -7.52
N ALA A 105 -17.81 5.87 -6.86
CA ALA A 105 -17.00 6.69 -5.98
C ALA A 105 -16.18 7.74 -6.74
N SER A 106 -15.86 8.83 -6.04
CA SER A 106 -14.99 9.86 -6.60
C SER A 106 -13.56 9.36 -6.74
N ILE A 107 -12.86 9.84 -7.77
CA ILE A 107 -11.45 9.50 -8.03
C ILE A 107 -10.51 10.03 -6.95
N ASP A 108 -10.91 11.09 -6.25
CA ASP A 108 -10.19 11.74 -5.16
C ASP A 108 -10.70 11.32 -3.77
N ASP A 109 -11.57 10.30 -3.67
CA ASP A 109 -11.96 9.74 -2.38
C ASP A 109 -10.69 9.26 -1.64
N PRO A 110 -10.38 9.80 -0.44
CA PRO A 110 -9.18 9.45 0.33
C PRO A 110 -9.00 7.96 0.63
N LEU A 111 -10.08 7.18 0.62
CA LEU A 111 -10.02 5.74 0.86
C LEU A 111 -9.86 4.93 -0.44
N ALA A 112 -10.07 5.55 -1.61
CA ALA A 112 -9.76 4.96 -2.91
C ALA A 112 -8.39 5.43 -3.44
N SER A 113 -8.05 6.70 -3.22
CA SER A 113 -6.77 7.34 -3.52
C SER A 113 -6.11 7.82 -2.21
N PRO A 114 -5.44 6.94 -1.45
CA PRO A 114 -4.79 7.32 -0.19
C PRO A 114 -3.79 8.48 -0.31
N LEU A 115 -3.28 8.77 -1.52
CA LEU A 115 -2.46 9.96 -1.74
C LEU A 115 -3.20 11.27 -1.47
N GLU A 116 -4.53 11.30 -1.53
CA GLU A 116 -5.37 12.44 -1.19
C GLU A 116 -5.70 12.53 0.32
N ALA A 117 -5.46 11.45 1.09
CA ALA A 117 -5.81 11.37 2.50
C ALA A 117 -4.93 12.23 3.42
N ASN A 118 -5.46 12.62 4.59
CA ASN A 118 -4.60 13.04 5.70
C ASN A 118 -3.78 11.83 6.17
N LEU A 119 -2.47 11.96 6.31
CA LEU A 119 -1.55 10.89 6.73
C LEU A 119 -1.02 11.10 8.16
N GLU A 120 -1.39 12.18 8.84
CA GLU A 120 -0.95 12.44 10.20
C GLU A 120 -1.41 11.31 11.15
N GLY A 121 -0.54 10.91 12.07
CA GLY A 121 -0.84 9.90 13.08
C GLY A 121 -0.88 8.45 12.57
N LEU A 122 -0.51 8.19 11.31
CA LEU A 122 -0.31 6.81 10.84
C LEU A 122 0.90 6.15 11.54
N PRO A 123 0.91 4.80 11.66
CA PRO A 123 2.03 4.09 12.26
C PRO A 123 3.25 4.08 11.34
N PRO A 124 4.43 3.62 11.80
CA PRO A 124 5.60 3.45 10.95
C PRO A 124 5.32 2.63 9.69
N LEU A 125 5.87 3.08 8.56
CA LEU A 125 5.63 2.51 7.23
C LEU A 125 6.94 2.04 6.60
N LEU A 126 6.94 0.83 6.06
CA LEU A 126 7.91 0.40 5.06
C LEU A 126 7.24 0.40 3.69
N ILE A 127 7.85 1.08 2.72
CA ILE A 127 7.38 1.12 1.34
C ILE A 127 8.51 0.56 0.47
N GLN A 128 8.25 -0.53 -0.23
CA GLN A 128 9.19 -1.12 -1.19
C GLN A 128 8.61 -0.97 -2.60
N VAL A 129 9.39 -0.47 -3.53
CA VAL A 129 8.99 -0.27 -4.94
C VAL A 129 10.19 -0.43 -5.87
N GLY A 130 9.99 -0.99 -7.05
CA GLY A 130 11.00 -1.08 -8.08
C GLY A 130 11.14 0.22 -8.88
N ASP A 131 12.35 0.55 -9.32
CA ASP A 131 12.58 1.77 -10.11
C ASP A 131 12.03 1.69 -11.55
N GLU A 132 11.69 0.49 -12.02
CA GLU A 132 11.12 0.26 -13.36
C GLU A 132 9.60 0.34 -13.37
N GLU A 133 8.96 0.54 -12.21
CA GLU A 133 7.52 0.47 -12.08
C GLU A 133 6.81 1.75 -12.54
N VAL A 134 5.65 1.61 -13.18
CA VAL A 134 4.76 2.76 -13.43
C VAL A 134 4.19 3.35 -12.14
N LEU A 135 4.20 2.60 -11.03
CA LEU A 135 3.75 3.02 -9.69
C LEU A 135 4.85 3.62 -8.80
N LEU A 136 6.08 3.81 -9.31
CA LEU A 136 7.17 4.42 -8.55
C LEU A 136 6.78 5.77 -7.92
N SER A 137 6.22 6.68 -8.73
CA SER A 137 5.81 8.00 -8.27
C SER A 137 4.66 7.97 -7.26
N ASP A 138 3.84 6.92 -7.21
CA ASP A 138 2.84 6.79 -6.15
C ASP A 138 3.51 6.56 -4.80
N SER A 139 4.52 5.69 -4.77
CA SER A 139 5.30 5.38 -3.57
C SER A 139 6.11 6.57 -3.08
N GLU A 140 6.82 7.25 -3.97
CA GLU A 140 7.64 8.42 -3.64
C GLU A 140 6.80 9.58 -3.07
N ARG A 141 5.71 9.94 -3.75
CA ARG A 141 4.84 11.04 -3.32
C ARG A 141 4.14 10.74 -2.00
N PHE A 142 3.72 9.49 -1.80
CA PHE A 142 3.10 9.09 -0.53
C PHE A 142 4.09 9.13 0.62
N ALA A 143 5.31 8.63 0.41
CA ALA A 143 6.39 8.71 1.40
C ALA A 143 6.71 10.16 1.76
N GLU A 144 6.88 11.03 0.76
CA GLU A 144 7.12 12.46 0.98
C GLU A 144 5.99 13.12 1.80
N LYS A 145 4.73 12.86 1.42
CA LYS A 145 3.56 13.40 2.12
C LYS A 145 3.49 12.92 3.57
N ALA A 146 3.76 11.64 3.82
CA ALA A 146 3.73 11.05 5.16
C ALA A 146 4.87 11.59 6.04
N LEU A 147 6.09 11.69 5.51
CA LEU A 147 7.24 12.28 6.19
C LEU A 147 6.98 13.76 6.55
N ALA A 148 6.35 14.52 5.66
CA ALA A 148 6.03 15.94 5.89
C ALA A 148 5.09 16.18 7.09
N VAL A 149 4.30 15.17 7.48
CA VAL A 149 3.42 15.22 8.66
C VAL A 149 3.94 14.38 9.84
N GLY A 150 5.22 13.99 9.80
CA GLY A 150 5.92 13.36 10.92
C GLY A 150 5.70 11.84 11.08
N VAL A 151 5.17 11.15 10.07
CA VAL A 151 5.13 9.68 10.05
C VAL A 151 6.54 9.14 9.82
N ASP A 152 6.91 8.09 10.56
CA ASP A 152 8.16 7.34 10.32
C ASP A 152 8.01 6.50 9.05
N VAL A 153 8.77 6.81 8.01
CA VAL A 153 8.70 6.13 6.71
C VAL A 153 10.08 5.67 6.28
N ASP A 154 10.18 4.39 5.95
CA ASP A 154 11.31 3.79 5.25
C ASP A 154 10.89 3.49 3.81
N LEU A 155 11.36 4.30 2.86
CA LEU A 155 11.13 4.08 1.43
C LEU A 155 12.36 3.40 0.82
N ARG A 156 12.14 2.24 0.20
CA ARG A 156 13.14 1.45 -0.50
C ARG A 156 12.79 1.38 -1.99
N VAL A 157 13.50 2.17 -2.79
CA VAL A 157 13.45 2.09 -4.25
C VAL A 157 14.52 1.11 -4.71
N TRP A 158 14.10 0.01 -5.32
CA TRP A 158 14.96 -1.09 -5.73
C TRP A 158 15.35 -0.98 -7.22
N PRO A 159 16.64 -0.85 -7.55
CA PRO A 159 17.09 -0.76 -8.93
C PRO A 159 16.77 -2.03 -9.75
N GLU A 160 16.36 -1.83 -10.99
CA GLU A 160 16.06 -2.87 -12.00
C GLU A 160 14.92 -3.82 -11.60
N MET A 161 14.17 -3.50 -10.55
CA MET A 161 13.05 -4.32 -10.08
C MET A 161 11.72 -3.87 -10.70
N PHE A 162 10.89 -4.87 -10.99
CA PHE A 162 9.55 -4.72 -11.56
C PHE A 162 8.47 -4.85 -10.47
N HIS A 163 7.21 -4.64 -10.87
CA HIS A 163 6.06 -4.67 -9.99
C HIS A 163 5.96 -5.95 -9.14
N VAL A 164 5.96 -5.78 -7.81
CA VAL A 164 5.78 -6.86 -6.83
C VAL A 164 6.85 -7.97 -6.99
N TRP A 165 8.09 -7.59 -7.33
CA TRP A 165 9.22 -8.53 -7.40
C TRP A 165 9.41 -9.43 -6.15
N PRO A 166 9.05 -9.05 -4.90
CA PRO A 166 9.21 -9.95 -3.75
C PRO A 166 8.38 -11.24 -3.88
N ALA A 167 7.32 -11.24 -4.70
CA ALA A 167 6.56 -12.46 -5.00
C ALA A 167 7.38 -13.54 -5.74
N CYS A 168 8.53 -13.15 -6.32
CA CYS A 168 9.46 -14.07 -6.98
C CYS A 168 10.52 -14.65 -6.02
N VAL A 169 10.29 -14.62 -4.70
CA VAL A 169 11.19 -15.21 -3.71
C VAL A 169 11.57 -16.64 -4.08
N GLY A 170 12.88 -16.93 -4.08
CA GLY A 170 13.44 -18.21 -4.51
C GLY A 170 13.85 -18.29 -5.99
N LEU A 171 13.53 -17.28 -6.81
CA LEU A 171 13.98 -17.20 -8.20
C LEU A 171 15.27 -16.37 -8.35
N PHE A 172 15.41 -15.29 -7.59
CA PHE A 172 16.60 -14.42 -7.56
C PHE A 172 16.77 -13.78 -6.18
N GLN A 173 17.95 -13.21 -5.94
CA GLN A 173 18.39 -12.80 -4.61
C GLN A 173 17.61 -11.58 -4.10
N GLU A 174 17.35 -10.61 -4.96
CA GLU A 174 16.67 -9.34 -4.66
C GLU A 174 15.24 -9.57 -4.15
N ALA A 175 14.54 -10.59 -4.67
CA ALA A 175 13.23 -10.97 -4.15
C ALA A 175 13.30 -11.55 -2.74
N LYS A 176 14.37 -12.29 -2.41
CA LYS A 176 14.61 -12.77 -1.05
C LYS A 176 15.01 -11.61 -0.13
N ASP A 177 15.93 -10.76 -0.56
CA ASP A 177 16.45 -9.66 0.26
C ASP A 177 15.34 -8.68 0.62
N ALA A 178 14.41 -8.40 -0.32
CA ALA A 178 13.24 -7.58 -0.03
C ALA A 178 12.36 -8.17 1.10
N ILE A 179 12.14 -9.49 1.11
CA ILE A 179 11.40 -10.17 2.19
C ILE A 179 12.17 -10.16 3.50
N ASP A 180 13.50 -10.30 3.46
CA ASP A 180 14.33 -10.20 4.66
C ASP A 180 14.26 -8.78 5.26
N GLU A 181 14.34 -7.73 4.44
CA GLU A 181 14.16 -6.34 4.88
C GLU A 181 12.78 -6.12 5.55
N MET A 182 11.71 -6.71 5.01
CA MET A 182 10.39 -6.66 5.63
C MET A 182 10.38 -7.27 7.03
N ALA A 183 11.05 -8.42 7.20
CA ALA A 183 11.17 -9.08 8.49
C ALA A 183 12.01 -8.27 9.48
N GLU A 184 13.13 -7.69 9.02
CA GLU A 184 13.99 -6.81 9.82
C GLU A 184 13.25 -5.54 10.28
N PHE A 185 12.43 -4.96 9.42
CA PHE A 185 11.59 -3.81 9.75
C PHE A 185 10.53 -4.15 10.81
N LEU A 186 9.85 -5.29 10.68
CA LEU A 186 8.78 -5.68 11.60
C LEU A 186 9.28 -6.19 12.94
N GLY A 187 10.37 -6.96 12.97
CA GLY A 187 10.82 -7.68 14.17
C GLY A 187 10.83 -6.81 15.43
N PRO A 188 11.56 -5.67 15.43
CA PRO A 188 11.59 -4.75 16.56
C PRO A 188 10.24 -4.11 16.92
N LYS A 189 9.32 -3.99 15.96
CA LYS A 189 8.03 -3.27 16.13
C LYS A 189 6.93 -4.16 16.70
N ILE A 190 6.91 -5.46 16.35
CA ILE A 190 5.92 -6.43 16.84
C ILE A 190 6.49 -7.40 17.90
N GLY A 191 7.77 -7.25 18.27
CA GLY A 191 8.42 -8.00 19.34
C GLY A 191 8.78 -9.43 18.95
N LEU A 192 9.26 -9.63 17.72
CA LEU A 192 9.89 -10.87 17.24
C LEU A 192 11.41 -10.82 17.43
#